data_AF-A0A343TIF1-F1
#
_entry.id   AF-A0A343TIF1-F1
#
_cell.length_a   1.000
_cell.length_b   1.000
_cell.length_c   1.000
_cell.angle_alpha   90.00
_cell.angle_beta   90.00
_cell.angle_gamma   90.00
#
_symmetry.space_group_name_H-M   'P 1'
#
loop_
_entity.id
_entity.type
_entity.pdbx_description
1 polymer ?
#
loop_
_entity_poly.entity_id
_entity_poly.type
_entity_poly.pdbx_seq_one_letter_code
_entity_poly.pdbx_strand_id
1 'polypeptide(L)'
;MARNLGRALVVGFLGVVLLISILGANFAVGVDRTALDSEFVKESLEEEDAYAVLLEEIQREMAEGMADGTVEDEPDPEELIAEVVTEEYLQEQTEANVDRLYAYLHGDREELYLAVETETLKDELAPKIAESVVDTAELRELDPTFAALTESESEFEATRAEFEEEQKQRIQEETTPHLTDEELDEAYEESREEIREEAIAELEADIADEEYPPEVESAVLELGTVYVDGLIEEDLTYDEFMERVEDAEASVLEAAETAAHNQLDEELPDTVELTEELTEEDRENLETVRDGVSLLGILAIVLPLVAIVVSAFVGWFTVTRSAGLLVVGSASTLAGVITVAGLEISQDVIETELEAAAGQGEIQPELVALVLGLLDRTLAVFFSQSWVLVGLGLLLVIGGIAIRTGVVPVSDRPAAETGDEVQDSTEGDVGVVADDDIEEDDAGEEDDAGEESTAEDGDEKIAEDDVNADAEGQFDDESPSG
;
A
#
# COMPACT_ATOMS: atom_id res chain seq x y z
N MET A 1 -7.13 -44.98 52.18
CA MET A 1 -8.26 -44.24 51.56
C MET A 1 -7.91 -42.78 51.31
N ALA A 2 -7.56 -41.99 52.34
CA ALA A 2 -7.22 -40.57 52.20
C ALA A 2 -6.10 -40.25 51.18
N ARG A 3 -5.03 -41.06 51.12
CA ARG A 3 -3.90 -40.86 50.18
C ARG A 3 -4.31 -41.04 48.69
N ASN A 4 -5.27 -41.91 48.41
CA ASN A 4 -5.77 -42.12 47.05
C ASN A 4 -6.72 -41.01 46.64
N LEU A 5 -7.52 -40.50 47.59
CA LEU A 5 -8.41 -39.36 47.37
C LEU A 5 -7.63 -38.08 47.06
N GLY A 6 -6.57 -37.78 47.83
CA GLY A 6 -5.74 -36.60 47.59
C GLY A 6 -5.07 -36.61 46.21
N ARG A 7 -4.55 -37.76 45.78
CA ARG A 7 -3.95 -37.90 44.43
C ARG A 7 -4.99 -37.74 43.31
N ALA A 8 -6.18 -38.31 43.47
CA ALA A 8 -7.25 -38.16 42.49
C ALA A 8 -7.68 -36.69 42.34
N LEU A 9 -7.76 -35.94 43.45
CA LEU A 9 -8.05 -34.50 43.41
C LEU A 9 -6.94 -33.70 42.72
N VAL A 10 -5.67 -34.01 42.98
CA VAL A 10 -4.54 -33.35 42.31
C VAL A 10 -4.54 -33.64 40.81
N VAL A 11 -4.74 -34.89 40.40
CA VAL A 11 -4.80 -35.25 38.97
C VAL A 11 -6.01 -34.60 38.28
N GLY A 12 -7.16 -34.56 38.95
CA GLY A 12 -8.34 -33.87 38.43
C GLY A 12 -8.11 -32.38 38.25
N PHE A 13 -7.50 -31.72 39.23
CA PHE A 13 -7.11 -30.30 39.13
C PHE A 13 -6.11 -30.06 38.00
N LEU A 14 -5.06 -30.89 37.89
CA LEU A 14 -4.09 -30.79 36.80
C LEU A 14 -4.74 -31.03 35.43
N GLY A 15 -5.73 -31.91 35.33
CA GLY A 15 -6.50 -32.11 34.10
C GLY A 15 -7.31 -30.87 33.69
N VAL A 16 -7.90 -30.15 34.65
CA VAL A 16 -8.60 -28.88 34.38
C VAL A 16 -7.62 -27.79 33.95
N VAL A 17 -6.49 -27.66 34.65
CA VAL A 17 -5.44 -26.71 34.26
C VAL A 17 -4.92 -27.02 32.86
N LEU A 18 -4.67 -28.29 32.55
CA LEU A 18 -4.25 -28.74 31.22
C LEU A 18 -5.27 -28.37 30.15
N LEU A 19 -6.57 -28.61 30.40
CA LEU A 19 -7.64 -28.25 29.48
C LEU A 19 -7.62 -26.74 29.16
N ILE A 20 -7.53 -25.90 30.20
CA ILE A 20 -7.50 -24.44 30.04
C ILE A 20 -6.24 -24.01 29.28
N SER A 21 -5.07 -24.59 29.60
CA SER A 21 -3.82 -24.27 28.90
C SER A 21 -3.86 -24.68 27.43
N ILE A 22 -4.45 -25.83 27.10
CA ILE A 22 -4.59 -26.28 25.71
C ILE A 22 -5.55 -25.36 24.94
N LEU A 23 -6.69 -25.01 25.54
CA LEU A 23 -7.65 -24.08 24.93
C LEU A 23 -7.00 -22.72 24.66
N GLY A 24 -6.33 -22.15 25.66
CA GLY A 24 -5.64 -20.86 25.50
C GLY A 24 -4.48 -20.93 24.50
N ALA A 25 -3.71 -22.03 24.48
CA ALA A 25 -2.64 -22.23 23.51
C ALA A 25 -3.17 -22.31 22.08
N ASN A 26 -4.24 -23.10 21.86
CA ASN A 26 -4.84 -23.24 20.54
C ASN A 26 -5.44 -21.92 20.04
N PHE A 27 -6.07 -21.16 20.94
CA PHE A 27 -6.55 -19.83 20.63
C PHE A 27 -5.40 -18.87 20.28
N ALA A 28 -4.39 -18.76 21.16
CA ALA A 28 -3.27 -17.84 20.96
C ALA A 28 -2.49 -18.15 19.67
N VAL A 29 -2.17 -19.42 19.41
CA VAL A 29 -1.46 -19.83 18.18
C VAL A 29 -2.32 -19.66 16.92
N GLY A 30 -3.63 -19.86 17.03
CA GLY A 30 -4.52 -19.68 15.89
C GLY A 30 -4.69 -18.19 15.53
N VAL A 31 -4.79 -17.32 16.54
CA VAL A 31 -4.86 -15.86 16.36
C VAL A 31 -3.54 -15.32 15.81
N ASP A 32 -2.40 -15.75 16.37
CA ASP A 32 -1.03 -15.41 15.94
C ASP A 32 -0.77 -15.72 14.45
N ARG A 33 -1.41 -16.76 13.90
CA ARG A 33 -1.21 -17.20 12.51
C ARG A 33 -2.25 -16.72 11.51
N THR A 34 -3.26 -15.99 11.98
CA THR A 34 -4.35 -15.51 11.11
C THR A 34 -4.55 -14.03 11.33
N ALA A 35 -5.38 -13.65 12.29
CA ALA A 35 -5.75 -12.27 12.55
C ALA A 35 -4.60 -11.39 13.05
N LEU A 36 -3.46 -11.96 13.43
CA LEU A 36 -2.24 -11.24 13.83
C LEU A 36 -1.06 -11.47 12.87
N ASP A 37 -1.30 -12.09 11.72
CA ASP A 37 -0.29 -12.25 10.67
C ASP A 37 -0.63 -11.31 9.50
N SER A 38 0.28 -10.37 9.18
CA SER A 38 0.01 -9.37 8.14
C SER A 38 -0.11 -10.04 6.77
N GLU A 39 0.74 -11.03 6.48
CA GLU A 39 0.72 -11.78 5.22
C GLU A 39 -0.60 -12.52 5.01
N PHE A 40 -1.14 -13.16 6.07
CA PHE A 40 -2.46 -13.77 6.00
C PHE A 40 -3.55 -12.75 5.64
N VAL A 41 -3.52 -11.54 6.22
CA VAL A 41 -4.51 -10.51 5.89
C VAL A 41 -4.36 -10.01 4.46
N LYS A 42 -3.14 -9.72 3.99
CA LYS A 42 -2.91 -9.30 2.59
C LYS A 42 -3.39 -10.36 1.60
N GLU A 43 -3.01 -11.63 1.80
CA GLU A 43 -3.46 -12.75 0.95
C GLU A 43 -4.98 -12.91 0.99
N SER A 44 -5.62 -12.57 2.11
CA SER A 44 -7.08 -12.63 2.23
C SER A 44 -7.78 -11.44 1.61
N LEU A 45 -7.17 -10.25 1.59
CA LEU A 45 -7.66 -9.09 0.85
C LEU A 45 -7.56 -9.34 -0.67
N GLU A 46 -6.45 -9.90 -1.13
CA GLU A 46 -6.24 -10.28 -2.53
C GLU A 46 -7.24 -11.37 -2.98
N GLU A 47 -7.41 -12.45 -2.20
CA GLU A 47 -8.31 -13.56 -2.58
C GLU A 47 -9.81 -13.16 -2.61
N GLU A 48 -10.21 -12.16 -1.83
CA GLU A 48 -11.59 -11.68 -1.75
C GLU A 48 -11.84 -10.45 -2.66
N ASP A 49 -10.92 -10.15 -3.59
CA ASP A 49 -10.96 -8.99 -4.51
C ASP A 49 -11.24 -7.66 -3.75
N ALA A 50 -10.68 -7.51 -2.54
CA ALA A 50 -10.95 -6.37 -1.66
C ALA A 50 -10.55 -5.03 -2.28
N TYR A 51 -9.44 -5.02 -3.03
CA TYR A 51 -8.89 -3.82 -3.65
C TYR A 51 -9.81 -3.29 -4.75
N ALA A 52 -10.41 -4.18 -5.55
CA ALA A 52 -11.42 -3.80 -6.55
C ALA A 52 -12.67 -3.19 -5.90
N VAL A 53 -13.15 -3.76 -4.78
CA VAL A 53 -14.30 -3.20 -4.04
C VAL A 53 -13.98 -1.81 -3.47
N LEU A 54 -12.78 -1.63 -2.91
CA LEU A 54 -12.33 -0.33 -2.42
C LEU A 54 -12.16 0.69 -3.55
N LEU A 55 -11.68 0.25 -4.71
CA LEU A 55 -11.53 1.10 -5.89
C LEU A 55 -12.87 1.64 -6.38
N GLU A 56 -13.85 0.75 -6.55
CA GLU A 56 -15.21 1.13 -6.95
C GLU A 56 -15.82 2.13 -5.96
N GLU A 57 -15.54 1.96 -4.67
CA GLU A 57 -16.03 2.88 -3.64
C GLU A 57 -15.39 4.26 -3.72
N ILE A 58 -14.06 4.31 -3.80
CA ILE A 58 -13.31 5.56 -3.88
C ILE A 58 -13.75 6.33 -5.14
N GLN A 59 -13.84 5.66 -6.28
CA GLN A 59 -14.33 6.26 -7.53
C GLN A 59 -15.76 6.80 -7.38
N ARG A 60 -16.65 6.05 -6.72
CA ARG A 60 -18.03 6.48 -6.47
C ARG A 60 -18.12 7.70 -5.55
N GLU A 61 -17.36 7.73 -4.46
CA GLU A 61 -17.34 8.87 -3.54
C GLU A 61 -16.79 10.14 -4.20
N MET A 62 -15.74 10.00 -5.01
CA MET A 62 -15.17 11.11 -5.77
C MET A 62 -16.15 11.64 -6.84
N ALA A 63 -16.81 10.75 -7.58
CA ALA A 63 -17.87 11.09 -8.52
C ALA A 63 -19.02 11.86 -7.84
N GLU A 64 -19.49 11.38 -6.69
CA GLU A 64 -20.54 12.05 -5.90
C GLU A 64 -20.11 13.43 -5.39
N GLY A 65 -18.83 13.60 -5.03
CA GLY A 65 -18.26 14.88 -4.58
C GLY A 65 -18.14 15.92 -5.70
N MET A 66 -17.81 15.50 -6.92
CA MET A 66 -17.57 16.40 -8.06
C MET A 66 -18.85 16.77 -8.83
N ALA A 67 -19.91 15.95 -8.73
CA ALA A 67 -21.19 16.21 -9.40
C ALA A 67 -21.90 17.53 -9.00
N ASP A 68 -21.45 18.24 -7.96
CA ASP A 68 -22.02 19.53 -7.52
C ASP A 68 -21.39 20.75 -8.24
N GLY A 69 -20.38 20.55 -9.10
CA GLY A 69 -19.62 21.62 -9.76
C GLY A 69 -19.36 21.40 -11.26
N THR A 70 -20.39 21.19 -12.08
CA THR A 70 -20.20 21.00 -13.53
C THR A 70 -19.86 22.31 -14.25
N VAL A 71 -18.63 22.43 -14.73
CA VAL A 71 -18.26 23.23 -15.90
C VAL A 71 -18.45 22.32 -17.13
N GLU A 72 -19.10 22.79 -18.19
CA GLU A 72 -19.55 21.93 -19.31
C GLU A 72 -18.42 21.47 -20.24
N ASP A 73 -17.18 21.96 -20.06
CA ASP A 73 -16.08 21.79 -21.02
C ASP A 73 -14.76 21.27 -20.38
N GLU A 74 -14.76 20.90 -19.10
CA GLU A 74 -13.57 20.28 -18.47
C GLU A 74 -13.54 18.76 -18.69
N PRO A 75 -12.34 18.14 -18.81
CA PRO A 75 -12.21 16.68 -18.86
C PRO A 75 -12.95 16.05 -17.69
N ASP A 76 -13.66 14.94 -17.93
CA ASP A 76 -14.42 14.26 -16.89
C ASP A 76 -13.44 13.85 -15.78
N PRO A 77 -13.49 14.48 -14.59
CA PRO A 77 -12.51 14.22 -13.55
C PRO A 77 -12.65 12.80 -13.02
N GLU A 78 -13.79 12.15 -13.22
CA GLU A 78 -13.97 10.72 -12.94
C GLU A 78 -13.05 9.86 -13.82
N GLU A 79 -12.88 10.22 -15.10
CA GLU A 79 -12.02 9.49 -16.04
C GLU A 79 -10.54 9.67 -15.70
N LEU A 80 -10.12 10.91 -15.42
CA LEU A 80 -8.74 11.21 -15.03
C LEU A 80 -8.34 10.46 -13.76
N ILE A 81 -9.19 10.48 -12.73
CA ILE A 81 -8.87 9.80 -11.48
C ILE A 81 -8.95 8.29 -11.63
N ALA A 82 -9.93 7.74 -12.36
CA ALA A 82 -10.04 6.30 -12.58
C ALA A 82 -8.82 5.72 -13.32
N GLU A 83 -8.15 6.53 -14.13
CA GLU A 83 -6.96 6.12 -14.86
C GLU A 83 -5.68 6.22 -14.02
N VAL A 84 -5.66 7.01 -12.93
CA VAL A 84 -4.50 7.18 -12.03
C VAL A 84 -4.63 6.32 -10.76
N VAL A 85 -5.81 6.33 -10.13
CA VAL A 85 -6.10 5.48 -8.96
C VAL A 85 -6.41 4.08 -9.47
N THR A 86 -5.37 3.27 -9.63
CA THR A 86 -5.48 1.88 -10.08
C THR A 86 -5.69 0.93 -8.90
N GLU A 87 -6.14 -0.30 -9.19
CA GLU A 87 -6.20 -1.37 -8.20
C GLU A 87 -4.82 -1.68 -7.61
N GLU A 88 -3.77 -1.62 -8.43
CA GLU A 88 -2.37 -1.84 -8.02
C GLU A 88 -1.90 -0.79 -7.02
N TYR A 89 -2.20 0.50 -7.29
CA TYR A 89 -1.91 1.58 -6.36
C TYR A 89 -2.62 1.38 -5.02
N LEU A 90 -3.93 1.07 -5.03
CA LEU A 90 -4.69 0.84 -3.80
C LEU A 90 -4.20 -0.40 -3.03
N GLN A 91 -3.81 -1.45 -3.74
CA GLN A 91 -3.19 -2.62 -3.15
C GLN A 91 -1.90 -2.24 -2.42
N GLU A 92 -0.97 -1.56 -3.08
CA GLU A 92 0.31 -1.16 -2.49
C GLU A 92 0.11 -0.29 -1.24
N GLN A 93 -0.75 0.73 -1.33
CA GLN A 93 -1.05 1.62 -0.21
C GLN A 93 -1.73 0.89 0.96
N THR A 94 -2.66 -0.02 0.66
CA THR A 94 -3.36 -0.80 1.69
C THR A 94 -2.41 -1.77 2.37
N GLU A 95 -1.61 -2.53 1.62
CA GLU A 95 -0.67 -3.49 2.17
C GLU A 95 0.43 -2.82 3.00
N ALA A 96 0.94 -1.67 2.55
CA ALA A 96 1.88 -0.87 3.32
C ALA A 96 1.28 -0.42 4.66
N ASN A 97 0.01 0.01 4.67
CA ASN A 97 -0.69 0.39 5.89
C ASN A 97 -1.01 -0.81 6.80
N VAL A 98 -1.33 -1.97 6.24
CA VAL A 98 -1.46 -3.23 7.00
C VAL A 98 -0.13 -3.55 7.68
N ASP A 99 1.01 -3.49 6.98
CA ASP A 99 2.30 -3.74 7.59
C ASP A 99 2.65 -2.76 8.70
N ARG A 100 2.36 -1.47 8.50
CA ARG A 100 2.56 -0.43 9.53
C ARG A 100 1.69 -0.68 10.76
N LEU A 101 0.42 -1.03 10.57
CA LEU A 101 -0.51 -1.39 11.64
C LEU A 101 -0.02 -2.61 12.42
N TYR A 102 0.38 -3.68 11.73
CA TYR A 102 0.81 -4.91 12.38
C TYR A 102 2.15 -4.73 13.11
N ALA A 103 3.09 -3.96 12.54
CA ALA A 103 4.32 -3.59 13.23
C ALA A 103 4.02 -2.80 14.53
N TYR A 104 3.01 -1.91 14.51
CA TYR A 104 2.56 -1.22 15.71
C TYR A 104 1.94 -2.19 16.73
N LEU A 105 1.03 -3.09 16.31
CA LEU A 105 0.37 -4.07 17.18
C LEU A 105 1.35 -5.05 17.84
N HIS A 106 2.41 -5.44 17.14
CA HIS A 106 3.47 -6.30 17.68
C HIS A 106 4.46 -5.53 18.57
N GLY A 107 4.40 -4.20 18.57
CA GLY A 107 5.30 -3.33 19.31
C GLY A 107 6.66 -3.14 18.65
N ASP A 108 6.81 -3.50 17.38
CA ASP A 108 7.98 -3.19 16.56
C ASP A 108 8.06 -1.69 16.25
N ARG A 109 6.92 -0.98 16.31
CA ARG A 109 6.81 0.48 16.27
C ARG A 109 6.15 1.02 17.53
N GLU A 110 6.62 2.18 17.99
CA GLU A 110 6.07 2.84 19.18
C GLU A 110 4.77 3.60 18.89
N GLU A 111 4.68 4.20 17.71
CA GLU A 111 3.57 5.03 17.26
C GLU A 111 2.92 4.41 16.02
N LEU A 112 1.59 4.54 15.91
CA LEU A 112 0.85 4.15 14.72
C LEU A 112 1.04 5.24 13.66
N TYR A 113 1.42 4.83 12.45
CA TYR A 113 1.55 5.71 11.31
C TYR A 113 0.90 5.04 10.12
N LEU A 114 -0.35 5.41 9.86
CA LEU A 114 -1.13 5.07 8.67
C LEU A 114 -1.15 6.28 7.77
N ALA A 115 -0.79 6.07 6.51
CA ALA A 115 -0.57 7.13 5.55
C ALA A 115 -0.80 6.63 4.12
N VAL A 116 -1.30 7.51 3.26
CA VAL A 116 -1.42 7.28 1.82
C VAL A 116 -0.39 8.16 1.11
N GLU A 117 0.47 7.56 0.30
CA GLU A 117 1.50 8.25 -0.48
C GLU A 117 0.87 8.79 -1.76
N THR A 118 0.62 10.09 -1.78
CA THR A 118 -0.05 10.80 -2.87
C THR A 118 0.94 11.30 -3.92
N GLU A 119 2.23 11.31 -3.65
CA GLU A 119 3.30 11.70 -4.60
C GLU A 119 3.17 10.97 -5.94
N THR A 120 3.02 9.63 -5.92
CA THR A 120 2.81 8.84 -7.14
C THR A 120 1.55 9.26 -7.91
N LEU A 121 0.47 9.62 -7.21
CA LEU A 121 -0.74 10.11 -7.86
C LEU A 121 -0.48 11.45 -8.54
N LYS A 122 0.32 12.34 -7.94
CA LYS A 122 0.66 13.63 -8.55
C LYS A 122 1.47 13.45 -9.82
N ASP A 123 2.50 12.60 -9.76
CA ASP A 123 3.38 12.29 -10.89
C ASP A 123 2.61 11.68 -12.07
N GLU A 124 1.56 10.91 -11.79
CA GLU A 124 0.73 10.31 -12.83
C GLU A 124 -0.44 11.20 -13.30
N LEU A 125 -0.93 12.09 -12.44
CA LEU A 125 -2.06 12.97 -12.73
C LEU A 125 -1.63 14.26 -13.44
N ALA A 126 -0.51 14.86 -13.05
CA ALA A 126 0.01 16.08 -13.66
C ALA A 126 0.15 16.01 -15.20
N PRO A 127 0.75 14.97 -15.81
CA PRO A 127 0.84 14.89 -17.27
C PRO A 127 -0.52 14.75 -17.95
N LYS A 128 -1.53 14.16 -17.29
CA LYS A 128 -2.87 14.02 -17.85
C LYS A 128 -3.69 15.30 -17.77
N ILE A 129 -3.52 16.06 -16.69
CA ILE A 129 -4.03 17.43 -16.60
C ILE A 129 -3.33 18.30 -17.64
N ALA A 130 -2.02 18.13 -17.84
CA ALA A 130 -1.30 18.86 -18.87
C ALA A 130 -1.81 18.54 -20.28
N GLU A 131 -2.05 17.26 -20.59
CA GLU A 131 -2.63 16.83 -21.86
C GLU A 131 -4.03 17.42 -22.08
N SER A 132 -4.88 17.48 -21.05
CA SER A 132 -6.20 18.10 -21.18
C SER A 132 -6.13 19.63 -21.33
N VAL A 133 -5.14 20.29 -20.72
CA VAL A 133 -4.86 21.71 -20.95
C VAL A 133 -4.40 21.94 -22.38
N VAL A 134 -3.55 21.06 -22.94
CA VAL A 134 -3.13 21.16 -24.35
C VAL A 134 -4.31 20.94 -25.29
N ASP A 135 -5.16 19.94 -25.03
CA ASP A 135 -6.35 19.65 -25.83
C ASP A 135 -7.36 20.82 -25.80
N THR A 136 -7.55 21.47 -24.64
CA THR A 136 -8.45 22.64 -24.51
C THR A 136 -7.81 23.93 -24.98
N ALA A 137 -6.49 24.07 -24.84
CA ALA A 137 -5.70 25.17 -25.38
C ALA A 137 -5.34 24.96 -26.85
N GLU A 138 -5.92 23.97 -27.53
CA GLU A 138 -5.80 23.85 -28.98
C GLU A 138 -6.34 25.14 -29.61
N LEU A 139 -5.42 26.07 -29.91
CA LEU A 139 -5.69 27.31 -30.62
C LEU A 139 -6.40 27.04 -31.96
N ARG A 140 -6.32 25.81 -32.48
CA ARG A 140 -7.09 25.29 -33.62
C ARG A 140 -8.61 25.40 -33.43
N GLU A 141 -9.12 25.27 -32.20
CA GLU A 141 -10.53 25.44 -31.88
C GLU A 141 -10.93 26.92 -31.76
N LEU A 142 -9.99 27.76 -31.29
CA LEU A 142 -10.18 29.20 -31.13
C LEU A 142 -10.17 29.94 -32.48
N ASP A 143 -9.25 29.57 -33.39
CA ASP A 143 -9.19 30.13 -34.75
C ASP A 143 -9.14 29.02 -35.83
N PRO A 144 -10.18 28.89 -36.69
CA PRO A 144 -10.20 27.91 -37.78
C PRO A 144 -9.05 28.11 -38.80
N THR A 145 -8.44 29.29 -38.85
CA THR A 145 -7.27 29.60 -39.67
C THR A 145 -6.07 28.76 -39.23
N PHE A 146 -5.87 28.59 -37.92
CA PHE A 146 -4.76 27.79 -37.38
C PHE A 146 -4.94 26.31 -37.68
N ALA A 147 -6.17 25.81 -37.59
CA ALA A 147 -6.47 24.44 -38.02
C ALA A 147 -6.11 24.22 -39.51
N ALA A 148 -6.49 25.15 -40.39
CA ALA A 148 -6.18 25.06 -41.82
C ALA A 148 -4.68 25.08 -42.12
N LEU A 149 -3.89 25.86 -41.38
CA LEU A 149 -2.43 25.90 -41.54
C LEU A 149 -1.75 24.55 -41.28
N THR A 150 -2.32 23.72 -40.40
CA THR A 150 -1.75 22.41 -40.03
C THR A 150 -2.34 21.22 -40.80
N GLU A 151 -3.37 21.43 -41.64
CA GLU A 151 -4.07 20.33 -42.31
C GLU A 151 -3.22 19.69 -43.43
N SER A 152 -2.58 20.53 -44.26
CA SER A 152 -1.67 20.08 -45.31
C SER A 152 -0.85 21.23 -45.90
N GLU A 153 0.26 20.91 -46.58
CA GLU A 153 1.09 21.89 -47.32
C GLU A 153 0.26 22.75 -48.28
N SER A 154 -0.73 22.18 -48.96
CA SER A 154 -1.59 22.93 -49.89
C SER A 154 -2.58 23.86 -49.19
N GLU A 155 -3.10 23.46 -48.04
CA GLU A 155 -4.00 24.33 -47.25
C GLU A 155 -3.18 25.43 -46.58
N PHE A 156 -1.99 25.13 -46.05
CA PHE A 156 -1.04 26.12 -45.57
C PHE A 156 -0.74 27.20 -46.62
N GLU A 157 -0.34 26.83 -47.85
CA GLU A 157 -0.10 27.79 -48.93
C GLU A 157 -1.37 28.60 -49.29
N ALA A 158 -2.54 27.95 -49.27
CA ALA A 158 -3.81 28.60 -49.61
C ALA A 158 -4.24 29.62 -48.54
N THR A 159 -4.20 29.24 -47.26
CA THR A 159 -4.53 30.09 -46.11
C THR A 159 -3.59 31.30 -46.05
N ARG A 160 -2.29 31.11 -46.29
CA ARG A 160 -1.33 32.22 -46.37
C ARG A 160 -1.64 33.19 -47.49
N ALA A 161 -1.97 32.68 -48.68
CA ALA A 161 -2.31 33.52 -49.83
C ALA A 161 -3.63 34.29 -49.61
N GLU A 162 -4.63 33.66 -48.98
CA GLU A 162 -5.89 34.31 -48.60
C GLU A 162 -5.64 35.42 -47.57
N PHE A 163 -4.89 35.13 -46.51
CA PHE A 163 -4.50 36.11 -45.50
C PHE A 163 -3.76 37.30 -46.14
N GLU A 164 -2.76 37.05 -47.00
CA GLU A 164 -2.03 38.10 -47.71
C GLU A 164 -2.97 38.98 -48.57
N GLU A 165 -3.94 38.39 -49.27
CA GLU A 165 -4.90 39.12 -50.10
C GLU A 165 -5.84 39.99 -49.25
N GLU A 166 -6.30 39.47 -48.10
CA GLU A 166 -7.10 40.23 -47.11
C GLU A 166 -6.32 41.41 -46.53
N GLN A 167 -5.05 41.20 -46.16
CA GLN A 167 -4.19 42.25 -45.63
C GLN A 167 -3.91 43.34 -46.68
N LYS A 168 -3.64 42.95 -47.93
CA LYS A 168 -3.51 43.88 -49.05
C LYS A 168 -4.79 44.67 -49.28
N GLN A 169 -5.95 44.04 -49.17
CA GLN A 169 -7.23 44.75 -49.26
C GLN A 169 -7.39 45.78 -48.14
N ARG A 170 -7.04 45.43 -46.89
CA ARG A 170 -7.05 46.34 -45.74
C ARG A 170 -6.16 47.57 -45.98
N ILE A 171 -4.91 47.38 -46.42
CA ILE A 171 -3.97 48.46 -46.77
C ILE A 171 -4.56 49.36 -47.87
N GLN A 172 -5.19 48.77 -48.88
CA GLN A 172 -5.82 49.51 -49.97
C GLN A 172 -7.02 50.36 -49.50
N GLU A 173 -7.80 49.88 -48.54
CA GLU A 173 -8.93 50.62 -47.98
C GLU A 173 -8.49 51.81 -47.12
N GLU A 174 -7.36 51.69 -46.42
CA GLU A 174 -6.80 52.74 -45.56
C GLU A 174 -5.98 53.79 -46.32
N THR A 175 -5.43 53.43 -47.48
CA THR A 175 -4.54 54.29 -48.26
C THR A 175 -5.29 55.11 -49.33
N THR A 176 -4.99 56.41 -49.42
CA THR A 176 -5.46 57.27 -50.52
C THR A 176 -4.27 57.99 -51.18
N PRO A 177 -4.00 57.84 -52.50
CA PRO A 177 -4.84 57.25 -53.58
C PRO A 177 -4.72 55.71 -53.73
N HIS A 178 -5.50 55.13 -54.65
CA HIS A 178 -5.47 53.71 -54.99
C HIS A 178 -4.07 53.27 -55.45
N LEU A 179 -3.52 52.22 -54.84
CA LEU A 179 -2.23 51.62 -55.18
C LEU A 179 -2.42 50.66 -56.36
N THR A 180 -1.37 50.48 -57.16
CA THR A 180 -1.30 49.37 -58.13
C THR A 180 -0.88 48.07 -57.43
N ASP A 181 -1.11 46.92 -58.07
CA ASP A 181 -0.78 45.62 -57.46
C ASP A 181 0.70 45.54 -57.00
N GLU A 182 1.66 45.99 -57.83
CA GLU A 182 3.08 46.04 -57.46
C GLU A 182 3.36 46.99 -56.26
N GLU A 183 2.67 48.13 -56.19
CA GLU A 183 2.79 49.06 -55.06
C GLU A 183 2.12 48.50 -53.80
N LEU A 184 1.12 47.64 -53.95
CA LEU A 184 0.41 47.01 -52.84
C LEU A 184 1.21 45.84 -52.27
N ASP A 185 1.90 45.08 -53.13
CA ASP A 185 2.87 44.06 -52.72
C ASP A 185 4.01 44.71 -51.91
N GLU A 186 4.61 45.81 -52.41
CA GLU A 186 5.66 46.55 -51.70
C GLU A 186 5.14 47.15 -50.38
N ALA A 187 3.91 47.68 -50.36
CA ALA A 187 3.29 48.21 -49.14
C ALA A 187 3.01 47.10 -48.11
N TYR A 188 2.57 45.91 -48.56
CA TYR A 188 2.39 44.76 -47.68
C TYR A 188 3.73 44.32 -47.09
N GLU A 189 4.77 44.17 -47.92
CA GLU A 189 6.13 43.85 -47.45
C GLU A 189 6.63 44.86 -46.41
N GLU A 190 6.40 46.16 -46.61
CA GLU A 190 6.76 47.21 -45.63
C GLU A 190 5.95 47.13 -44.32
N SER A 191 4.70 46.68 -44.37
CA SER A 191 3.78 46.58 -43.22
C SER A 191 3.77 45.22 -42.52
N ARG A 192 4.43 44.19 -43.04
CA ARG A 192 4.38 42.82 -42.46
C ARG A 192 4.77 42.76 -40.98
N GLU A 193 5.79 43.49 -40.57
CA GLU A 193 6.20 43.52 -39.16
C GLU A 193 5.12 44.20 -38.28
N GLU A 194 4.50 45.27 -38.76
CA GLU A 194 3.41 45.94 -38.04
C GLU A 194 2.17 45.05 -37.91
N ILE A 195 1.83 44.31 -38.98
CA ILE A 195 0.73 43.33 -38.99
C ILE A 195 1.04 42.19 -38.00
N ARG A 196 2.28 41.71 -37.97
CA ARG A 196 2.75 40.69 -37.02
C ARG A 196 2.64 41.17 -35.58
N GLU A 197 3.15 42.36 -35.28
CA GLU A 197 3.07 42.97 -33.94
C GLU A 197 1.60 43.18 -33.50
N GLU A 198 0.72 43.59 -34.41
CA GLU A 198 -0.72 43.74 -34.14
C GLU A 198 -1.37 42.40 -33.82
N ALA A 199 -1.12 41.36 -34.63
CA ALA A 199 -1.69 40.03 -34.43
C ALA A 199 -1.22 39.37 -33.12
N ILE A 200 0.06 39.51 -32.76
CA ILE A 200 0.59 38.99 -31.48
C ILE A 200 -0.01 39.75 -30.30
N ALA A 201 -0.20 41.07 -30.40
CA ALA A 201 -0.79 41.86 -29.32
C ALA A 201 -2.29 41.55 -29.11
N GLU A 202 -3.02 41.20 -30.18
CA GLU A 202 -4.40 40.71 -30.07
C GLU A 202 -4.44 39.34 -29.40
N LEU A 203 -3.58 38.41 -29.84
CA LEU A 203 -3.43 37.10 -29.22
C LEU A 203 -3.05 37.17 -27.72
N GLU A 204 -2.09 38.02 -27.35
CA GLU A 204 -1.70 38.25 -25.95
C GLU A 204 -2.88 38.74 -25.12
N ALA A 205 -3.73 39.62 -25.68
CA ALA A 205 -4.92 40.11 -24.99
C ALA A 205 -5.98 39.02 -24.79
N ASP A 206 -6.17 38.14 -25.79
CA ASP A 206 -7.12 37.03 -25.71
C ASP A 206 -6.66 35.96 -24.70
N ILE A 207 -5.38 35.59 -24.70
CA ILE A 207 -4.83 34.62 -23.74
C ILE A 207 -4.87 35.16 -22.31
N ALA A 208 -4.60 36.45 -22.11
CA ALA A 208 -4.63 37.07 -20.79
C ALA A 208 -6.04 37.07 -20.14
N ASP A 209 -7.11 36.87 -20.92
CA ASP A 209 -8.48 36.77 -20.42
C ASP A 209 -8.85 35.35 -19.92
N GLU A 210 -8.07 34.31 -20.24
CA GLU A 210 -8.36 32.88 -19.94
C GLU A 210 -7.86 32.38 -18.56
N GLU A 211 -7.36 33.26 -17.68
CA GLU A 211 -6.90 32.94 -16.31
C GLU A 211 -5.87 31.79 -16.21
N TYR A 212 -5.06 31.57 -17.26
CA TYR A 212 -3.99 30.55 -17.22
C TYR A 212 -2.92 30.85 -16.16
N PRO A 213 -2.25 29.80 -15.63
CA PRO A 213 -1.00 29.98 -14.91
C PRO A 213 0.03 30.73 -15.77
N PRO A 214 0.85 31.65 -15.21
CA PRO A 214 1.77 32.48 -15.99
C PRO A 214 2.75 31.71 -16.89
N GLU A 215 3.18 30.53 -16.44
CA GLU A 215 4.05 29.64 -17.19
C GLU A 215 3.35 29.09 -18.45
N VAL A 216 2.07 28.70 -18.31
CA VAL A 216 1.24 28.19 -19.41
C VAL A 216 0.87 29.31 -20.37
N GLU A 217 0.46 30.48 -19.85
CA GLU A 217 0.16 31.68 -20.65
C GLU A 217 1.32 32.02 -21.60
N SER A 218 2.56 32.01 -21.08
CA SER A 218 3.75 32.31 -21.87
C SER A 218 3.98 31.29 -22.98
N ALA A 219 3.78 30.00 -22.70
CA ALA A 219 3.98 28.93 -23.69
C ALA A 219 2.87 28.92 -24.76
N VAL A 220 1.61 29.17 -24.39
CA VAL A 220 0.49 29.28 -25.33
C VAL A 220 0.68 30.49 -26.25
N LEU A 221 1.18 31.62 -25.72
CA LEU A 221 1.53 32.79 -26.52
C LEU A 221 2.68 32.50 -27.51
N GLU A 222 3.67 31.70 -27.12
CA GLU A 222 4.73 31.24 -28.02
C GLU A 222 4.15 30.38 -29.16
N LEU A 223 3.28 29.41 -28.84
CA LEU A 223 2.59 28.60 -29.84
C LEU A 223 1.77 29.46 -30.81
N GLY A 224 0.95 30.39 -30.30
CA GLY A 224 0.18 31.28 -31.17
C GLY A 224 1.06 32.24 -31.98
N THR A 225 2.22 32.64 -31.47
CA THR A 225 3.24 33.39 -32.24
C THR A 225 3.77 32.56 -33.42
N VAL A 226 4.00 31.26 -33.24
CA VAL A 226 4.39 30.35 -34.34
C VAL A 226 3.31 30.30 -35.42
N TYR A 227 2.03 30.28 -35.05
CA TYR A 227 0.93 30.33 -36.01
C TYR A 227 0.86 31.67 -36.78
N VAL A 228 1.04 32.80 -36.08
CA VAL A 228 1.12 34.13 -36.72
C VAL A 228 2.32 34.21 -37.68
N ASP A 229 3.47 33.66 -37.29
CA ASP A 229 4.65 33.57 -38.15
C ASP A 229 4.40 32.66 -39.37
N GLY A 230 3.65 31.58 -39.19
CA GLY A 230 3.13 30.72 -40.25
C GLY A 230 2.40 31.49 -41.35
N LEU A 231 1.59 32.48 -40.97
CA LEU A 231 0.86 33.34 -41.90
C LEU A 231 1.76 34.35 -42.61
N ILE A 232 2.68 34.95 -41.86
CA ILE A 232 3.37 36.16 -42.27
C ILE A 232 4.75 35.90 -42.86
N GLU A 233 5.56 34.93 -42.39
CA GLU A 233 6.98 34.75 -42.73
C GLU A 233 7.21 34.18 -44.15
N GLU A 234 7.98 34.87 -45.01
CA GLU A 234 7.98 34.65 -46.48
C GLU A 234 8.64 33.34 -46.87
N ASP A 235 9.77 33.07 -46.22
CA ASP A 235 10.65 31.95 -46.54
C ASP A 235 10.35 30.71 -45.68
N LEU A 236 9.29 30.76 -44.86
CA LEU A 236 8.92 29.65 -43.99
C LEU A 236 8.24 28.55 -44.80
N THR A 237 8.90 27.40 -44.91
CA THR A 237 8.31 26.22 -45.55
C THR A 237 7.32 25.51 -44.62
N TYR A 238 6.41 24.70 -45.18
CA TYR A 238 5.46 23.92 -44.38
C TYR A 238 6.15 22.99 -43.38
N ASP A 239 7.22 22.30 -43.80
CA ASP A 239 7.97 21.40 -42.92
C ASP A 239 8.62 22.17 -41.74
N GLU A 240 9.19 23.35 -41.99
CA GLU A 240 9.77 24.21 -40.94
C GLU A 240 8.69 24.80 -40.01
N PHE A 241 7.52 25.14 -40.55
CA PHE A 241 6.38 25.57 -39.76
C PHE A 241 5.90 24.44 -38.83
N MET A 242 5.71 23.22 -39.35
CA MET A 242 5.28 22.08 -38.54
C MET A 242 6.30 21.72 -37.44
N GLU A 243 7.61 21.78 -37.73
CA GLU A 243 8.65 21.56 -36.71
C GLU A 243 8.54 22.58 -35.57
N ARG A 244 8.30 23.86 -35.89
CA ARG A 244 8.09 24.91 -34.87
C ARG A 244 6.78 24.72 -34.08
N VAL A 245 5.72 24.26 -34.73
CA VAL A 245 4.44 23.95 -34.06
C VAL A 245 4.63 22.81 -33.07
N GLU A 246 5.27 21.71 -33.50
CA GLU A 246 5.56 20.56 -32.64
C GLU A 246 6.44 20.95 -31.43
N ASP A 247 7.47 21.77 -31.64
CA ASP A 247 8.34 22.28 -30.56
C ASP A 247 7.57 23.20 -29.58
N ALA A 248 6.69 24.05 -30.09
CA ALA A 248 5.89 24.95 -29.27
C ALA A 248 4.78 24.20 -28.51
N GLU A 249 4.11 23.23 -29.12
CA GLU A 249 3.15 22.33 -28.44
C GLU A 249 3.83 21.55 -27.31
N ALA A 250 5.04 21.04 -27.53
CA ALA A 250 5.83 20.39 -26.48
C ALA A 250 6.17 21.34 -25.33
N SER A 251 6.41 22.63 -25.63
CA SER A 251 6.67 23.66 -24.62
C SER A 251 5.42 24.01 -23.81
N VAL A 252 4.24 24.03 -24.45
CA VAL A 252 2.94 24.18 -23.76
C VAL A 252 2.70 22.99 -22.82
N LEU A 253 2.94 21.76 -23.29
CA LEU A 253 2.78 20.56 -22.47
C LEU A 253 3.70 20.58 -21.24
N GLU A 254 4.99 20.91 -21.40
CA GLU A 254 5.94 21.00 -20.28
C GLU A 254 5.55 22.09 -19.27
N ALA A 255 5.09 23.25 -19.76
CA ALA A 255 4.61 24.34 -18.91
C ALA A 255 3.33 23.95 -18.16
N ALA A 256 2.40 23.27 -18.82
CA ALA A 256 1.15 22.79 -18.24
C ALA A 256 1.42 21.68 -17.20
N GLU A 257 2.34 20.76 -17.46
CA GLU A 257 2.76 19.73 -16.51
C GLU A 257 3.39 20.35 -15.26
N THR A 258 4.28 21.33 -15.44
CA THR A 258 4.89 22.08 -14.34
C THR A 258 3.85 22.82 -13.51
N ALA A 259 2.89 23.49 -14.17
CA ALA A 259 1.81 24.21 -13.50
C ALA A 259 0.88 23.26 -12.74
N ALA A 260 0.51 22.12 -13.36
CA ALA A 260 -0.30 21.09 -12.74
C ALA A 260 0.40 20.49 -11.50
N HIS A 261 1.69 20.20 -11.58
CA HIS A 261 2.48 19.75 -10.43
C HIS A 261 2.47 20.77 -9.29
N ASN A 262 2.73 22.04 -9.58
CA ASN A 262 2.74 23.09 -8.57
C ASN A 262 1.36 23.22 -7.90
N GLN A 263 0.28 23.16 -8.68
CA GLN A 263 -1.08 23.21 -8.14
C GLN A 263 -1.39 21.98 -7.26
N LEU A 264 -1.05 20.78 -7.74
CA LEU A 264 -1.23 19.55 -6.98
C LEU A 264 -0.39 19.54 -5.69
N ASP A 265 0.80 20.13 -5.69
CA ASP A 265 1.63 20.27 -4.49
C ASP A 265 1.07 21.26 -3.46
N GLU A 266 0.38 22.30 -3.92
CA GLU A 266 -0.28 23.25 -3.05
C GLU A 266 -1.57 22.68 -2.43
N GLU A 267 -2.34 21.90 -3.20
CA GLU A 267 -3.63 21.37 -2.78
C GLU A 267 -3.53 20.01 -2.07
N LEU A 268 -2.60 19.16 -2.48
CA LEU A 268 -2.40 17.81 -1.96
C LEU A 268 -1.01 17.70 -1.31
N PRO A 269 -0.91 17.33 -0.02
CA PRO A 269 0.39 16.99 0.55
C PRO A 269 0.98 15.75 -0.15
N ASP A 270 2.28 15.50 -0.03
CA ASP A 270 2.93 14.28 -0.58
C ASP A 270 2.50 13.00 0.14
N THR A 271 1.97 13.16 1.34
CA THR A 271 1.49 12.07 2.17
C THR A 271 0.30 12.53 2.99
N VAL A 272 -0.80 11.79 2.93
CA VAL A 272 -2.00 12.02 3.74
C VAL A 272 -1.95 11.11 4.96
N GLU A 273 -1.77 11.68 6.15
CA GLU A 273 -1.73 10.94 7.40
C GLU A 273 -3.14 10.55 7.89
N LEU A 274 -3.56 9.31 7.58
CA LEU A 274 -4.84 8.75 8.04
C LEU A 274 -4.92 8.61 9.58
N THR A 275 -3.78 8.58 10.26
CA THR A 275 -3.76 8.44 11.72
C THR A 275 -4.32 9.68 12.42
N GLU A 276 -4.18 10.85 11.81
CA GLU A 276 -4.72 12.10 12.35
C GLU A 276 -6.25 12.09 12.39
N GLU A 277 -6.89 11.34 11.49
CA GLU A 277 -8.34 11.19 11.41
C GLU A 277 -8.90 10.26 12.48
N LEU A 278 -8.07 9.39 13.06
CA LEU A 278 -8.48 8.48 14.14
C LEU A 278 -8.83 9.27 15.40
N THR A 279 -10.02 8.99 15.95
CA THR A 279 -10.47 9.63 17.19
C THR A 279 -9.62 9.19 18.39
N GLU A 280 -9.62 9.97 19.48
CA GLU A 280 -8.95 9.57 20.73
C GLU A 280 -9.43 8.20 21.25
N GLU A 281 -10.70 7.87 21.04
CA GLU A 281 -11.30 6.58 21.42
C GLU A 281 -10.72 5.43 20.58
N ASP A 282 -10.60 5.62 19.26
CA ASP A 282 -10.01 4.61 18.36
C ASP A 282 -8.55 4.34 18.71
N ARG A 283 -7.80 5.39 19.06
CA ARG A 283 -6.40 5.25 19.50
C ARG A 283 -6.29 4.49 20.83
N GLU A 284 -7.13 4.78 21.82
CA GLU A 284 -7.16 4.04 23.09
C GLU A 284 -7.54 2.56 22.88
N ASN A 285 -8.48 2.30 21.97
CA ASN A 285 -8.86 0.95 21.57
C ASN A 285 -7.69 0.22 20.90
N LEU A 286 -6.97 0.87 19.99
CA LEU A 286 -5.79 0.28 19.32
C LEU A 286 -4.62 0.05 20.28
N GLU A 287 -4.38 0.93 21.25
CA GLU A 287 -3.42 0.70 22.35
C GLU A 287 -3.82 -0.53 23.18
N THR A 288 -5.10 -0.65 23.52
CA THR A 288 -5.62 -1.81 24.26
C THR A 288 -5.45 -3.10 23.46
N VAL A 289 -5.69 -3.07 22.15
CA VAL A 289 -5.47 -4.20 21.25
C VAL A 289 -4.00 -4.54 21.19
N ARG A 290 -3.10 -3.56 21.01
CA ARG A 290 -1.63 -3.75 21.04
C ARG A 290 -1.16 -4.42 22.33
N ASP A 291 -1.63 -3.96 23.48
CA ASP A 291 -1.34 -4.60 24.77
C ASP A 291 -1.83 -6.05 24.82
N GLY A 292 -3.02 -6.29 24.26
CA GLY A 292 -3.60 -7.62 24.10
C GLY A 292 -2.77 -8.53 23.20
N VAL A 293 -2.32 -8.03 22.04
CA VAL A 293 -1.48 -8.73 21.06
C VAL A 293 -0.13 -9.07 21.66
N SER A 294 0.52 -8.12 22.33
CA SER A 294 1.79 -8.36 23.02
C SER A 294 1.66 -9.46 24.08
N LEU A 295 0.58 -9.44 24.87
CA LEU A 295 0.30 -10.49 25.84
C LEU A 295 0.00 -11.82 25.18
N LEU A 296 -0.74 -11.83 24.06
CA LEU A 296 -1.04 -13.03 23.28
C LEU A 296 0.23 -13.66 22.70
N GLY A 297 1.17 -12.87 22.17
CA GLY A 297 2.45 -13.39 21.66
C GLY A 297 3.26 -14.11 22.73
N ILE A 298 3.32 -13.56 23.95
CA ILE A 298 3.94 -14.24 25.10
C ILE A 298 3.16 -15.51 25.45
N LEU A 299 1.83 -15.44 25.45
CA LEU A 299 0.96 -16.53 25.81
C LEU A 299 1.02 -17.69 24.80
N ALA A 300 1.19 -17.40 23.52
CA ALA A 300 1.36 -18.35 22.42
C ALA A 300 2.59 -19.24 22.62
N ILE A 301 3.65 -18.72 23.24
CA ILE A 301 4.86 -19.50 23.58
C ILE A 301 4.71 -20.18 24.94
N VAL A 302 4.23 -19.44 25.96
CA VAL A 302 4.21 -19.92 27.34
C VAL A 302 3.15 -21.01 27.55
N LEU A 303 1.96 -20.90 26.97
CA LEU A 303 0.89 -21.88 27.21
C LEU A 303 1.19 -23.28 26.67
N PRO A 304 1.73 -23.47 25.45
CA PRO A 304 2.18 -24.79 25.01
C PRO A 304 3.23 -25.39 25.96
N LEU A 305 4.20 -24.59 26.42
CA LEU A 305 5.21 -25.05 27.38
C LEU A 305 4.57 -25.47 28.71
N VAL A 306 3.62 -24.68 29.23
CA VAL A 306 2.85 -25.02 30.43
C VAL A 306 2.06 -26.31 30.21
N ALA A 307 1.40 -26.48 29.05
CA ALA A 307 0.63 -27.68 28.73
C ALA A 307 1.53 -28.93 28.69
N ILE A 308 2.75 -28.82 28.14
CA ILE A 308 3.75 -29.91 28.12
C ILE A 308 4.18 -30.25 29.55
N VAL A 309 4.54 -29.23 30.36
CA VAL A 309 4.97 -29.42 31.75
C VAL A 309 3.86 -30.05 32.59
N VAL A 310 2.63 -29.54 32.49
CA VAL A 310 1.46 -30.08 33.19
C VAL A 310 1.17 -31.52 32.75
N SER A 311 1.28 -31.82 31.45
CA SER A 311 1.13 -33.18 30.93
C SER A 311 2.18 -34.14 31.52
N ALA A 312 3.44 -33.71 31.64
CA ALA A 312 4.49 -34.49 32.29
C ALA A 312 4.19 -34.71 33.78
N PHE A 313 3.70 -33.69 34.48
CA PHE A 313 3.27 -33.81 35.88
C PHE A 313 2.09 -34.77 36.04
N VAL A 314 1.09 -34.74 35.15
CA VAL A 314 -0.01 -35.70 35.14
C VAL A 314 0.53 -37.13 34.97
N GLY A 315 1.48 -37.34 34.05
CA GLY A 315 2.16 -38.61 33.86
C GLY A 315 2.92 -39.10 35.10
N TRP A 316 3.58 -38.19 35.84
CA TRP A 316 4.31 -38.52 37.07
C TRP A 316 3.36 -38.84 38.25
N PHE A 317 2.30 -38.05 38.44
CA PHE A 317 1.40 -38.23 39.58
C PHE A 317 0.42 -39.40 39.41
N THR A 318 0.25 -39.91 38.19
CA THR A 318 -0.62 -41.05 37.91
C THR A 318 0.06 -42.38 38.25
N VAL A 319 -0.71 -43.31 38.81
CA VAL A 319 -0.20 -44.62 39.27
C VAL A 319 0.07 -45.57 38.09
N THR A 320 -0.62 -45.36 36.97
CA THR A 320 -0.50 -46.15 35.74
C THR A 320 -0.33 -45.22 34.55
N ARG A 321 0.51 -45.62 33.59
CA ARG A 321 0.76 -44.84 32.36
C ARG A 321 -0.51 -44.67 31.54
N SER A 322 -1.37 -45.70 31.55
CA SER A 322 -2.70 -45.66 30.96
C SER A 322 -3.60 -44.55 31.52
N ALA A 323 -3.54 -44.26 32.83
CA ALA A 323 -4.35 -43.22 33.44
C ALA A 323 -3.86 -41.82 33.02
N GLY A 324 -2.55 -41.60 32.93
CA GLY A 324 -1.98 -40.35 32.43
C GLY A 324 -2.39 -40.06 30.98
N LEU A 325 -2.25 -41.06 30.10
CA LEU A 325 -2.66 -40.94 28.68
C LEU A 325 -4.15 -40.67 28.52
N LEU A 326 -5.00 -41.31 29.33
CA LEU A 326 -6.44 -41.06 29.30
C LEU A 326 -6.79 -39.63 29.72
N VAL A 327 -6.16 -39.11 30.78
CA VAL A 327 -6.42 -37.74 31.27
C VAL A 327 -5.98 -36.73 30.22
N VAL A 328 -4.72 -36.81 29.76
CA VAL A 328 -4.19 -35.89 28.73
C VAL A 328 -5.01 -35.98 27.45
N GLY A 329 -5.24 -37.20 26.93
CA GLY A 329 -6.03 -37.41 25.72
C GLY A 329 -7.47 -36.89 25.84
N SER A 330 -8.13 -37.13 26.97
CA SER A 330 -9.49 -36.61 27.20
C SER A 330 -9.54 -35.09 27.29
N ALA A 331 -8.54 -34.46 27.92
CA ALA A 331 -8.44 -33.01 28.01
C ALA A 331 -8.22 -32.40 26.62
N SER A 332 -7.30 -32.96 25.82
CA SER A 332 -7.09 -32.52 24.43
C SER A 332 -8.35 -32.70 23.59
N THR A 333 -8.96 -33.89 23.55
CA THR A 333 -10.20 -34.09 22.77
C THR A 333 -11.31 -33.13 23.19
N LEU A 334 -11.50 -32.91 24.50
CA LEU A 334 -12.50 -31.97 24.99
C LEU A 334 -12.18 -30.53 24.57
N ALA A 335 -10.91 -30.11 24.65
CA ALA A 335 -10.49 -28.80 24.20
C ALA A 335 -10.85 -28.58 22.72
N GLY A 336 -10.45 -29.51 21.84
CA GLY A 336 -10.73 -29.39 20.41
C GLY A 336 -12.24 -29.39 20.09
N VAL A 337 -13.04 -30.20 20.78
CA VAL A 337 -14.51 -30.19 20.61
C VAL A 337 -15.12 -28.88 21.09
N ILE A 338 -14.66 -28.34 22.23
CA ILE A 338 -15.15 -27.05 22.75
C ILE A 338 -14.81 -25.93 21.77
N THR A 339 -13.60 -25.91 21.21
CA THR A 339 -13.21 -24.90 20.22
C THR A 339 -14.10 -24.99 18.98
N VAL A 340 -14.27 -26.17 18.37
CA VAL A 340 -15.16 -26.34 17.20
C VAL A 340 -16.59 -25.85 17.49
N ALA A 341 -17.16 -26.28 18.62
CA ALA A 341 -18.52 -25.87 18.99
C ALA A 341 -18.63 -24.36 19.30
N GLY A 342 -17.58 -23.77 19.86
CA GLY A 342 -17.52 -22.34 20.14
C GLY A 342 -17.47 -21.50 18.87
N LEU A 343 -16.73 -21.95 17.85
CA LEU A 343 -16.64 -21.27 16.56
C LEU A 343 -17.98 -21.28 15.82
N GLU A 344 -18.65 -22.44 15.76
CA GLU A 344 -20.00 -22.55 15.15
C GLU A 344 -21.00 -21.58 15.78
N ILE A 345 -20.97 -21.43 17.12
CA ILE A 345 -21.89 -20.51 17.82
C ILE A 345 -21.53 -19.04 17.58
N SER A 346 -20.24 -18.73 17.43
CA SER A 346 -19.79 -17.34 17.30
C SER A 346 -20.02 -16.80 15.89
N GLN A 347 -19.90 -17.65 14.87
CA GLN A 347 -20.14 -17.29 13.47
C GLN A 347 -21.57 -16.75 13.27
N ASP A 348 -22.58 -17.48 13.75
CA ASP A 348 -23.99 -17.06 13.65
C ASP A 348 -24.25 -15.68 14.28
N VAL A 349 -23.56 -15.37 15.40
CA VAL A 349 -23.73 -14.11 16.13
C VAL A 349 -23.08 -12.96 15.37
N ILE A 350 -21.85 -13.14 14.90
CA ILE A 350 -21.09 -12.12 14.17
C ILE A 350 -21.78 -11.81 12.83
N GLU A 351 -22.21 -12.83 12.10
CA GLU A 351 -22.95 -12.67 10.83
C GLU A 351 -24.25 -11.88 11.06
N THR A 352 -25.02 -12.23 12.10
CA THR A 352 -26.26 -11.51 12.43
C THR A 352 -26.01 -10.04 12.79
N GLU A 353 -24.94 -9.72 13.52
CA GLU A 353 -24.62 -8.34 13.90
C GLU A 353 -24.11 -7.52 12.70
N LEU A 354 -23.24 -8.09 11.86
CA LEU A 354 -22.74 -7.45 10.65
C LEU A 354 -23.87 -7.21 9.62
N GLU A 355 -24.72 -8.20 9.38
CA GLU A 355 -25.90 -8.04 8.52
C GLU A 355 -26.87 -6.97 9.07
N ALA A 356 -27.01 -6.88 10.39
CA ALA A 356 -27.82 -5.85 11.02
C ALA A 356 -27.23 -4.44 10.89
N ALA A 357 -25.91 -4.30 10.92
CA ALA A 357 -25.21 -3.03 10.67
C ALA A 357 -25.35 -2.60 9.19
N ALA A 358 -25.14 -3.53 8.25
CA ALA A 358 -25.37 -3.27 6.83
C ALA A 358 -26.83 -2.88 6.54
N GLY A 359 -27.79 -3.56 7.17
CA GLY A 359 -29.22 -3.23 7.03
C GLY A 359 -29.61 -1.84 7.54
N GLN A 360 -28.76 -1.20 8.36
CA GLN A 360 -28.94 0.16 8.85
C GLN A 360 -28.26 1.22 7.95
N GLY A 361 -27.49 0.79 6.94
CA GLY A 361 -26.70 1.68 6.10
C GLY A 361 -25.47 2.26 6.81
N GLU A 362 -25.06 1.66 7.93
CA GLU A 362 -23.83 2.06 8.64
C GLU A 362 -22.58 1.51 7.94
N ILE A 363 -22.72 0.37 7.26
CA ILE A 363 -21.65 -0.31 6.52
C ILE A 363 -22.22 -0.74 5.18
N GLN A 364 -21.41 -0.64 4.13
CA GLN A 364 -21.80 -1.12 2.82
C GLN A 364 -21.90 -2.64 2.76
N PRO A 365 -22.87 -3.20 2.02
CA PRO A 365 -23.03 -4.65 1.87
C PRO A 365 -21.75 -5.37 1.38
N GLU A 366 -21.00 -4.72 0.49
CA GLU A 366 -19.78 -5.23 -0.12
C GLU A 366 -18.66 -5.37 0.92
N LEU A 367 -18.47 -4.36 1.78
CA LEU A 367 -17.53 -4.41 2.90
C LEU A 367 -17.92 -5.49 3.93
N VAL A 368 -19.22 -5.70 4.17
CA VAL A 368 -19.68 -6.80 5.03
C VAL A 368 -19.35 -8.15 4.43
N ALA A 369 -19.54 -8.34 3.12
CA ALA A 369 -19.17 -9.58 2.45
C ALA A 369 -17.66 -9.85 2.57
N LEU A 370 -16.83 -8.81 2.37
CA LEU A 370 -15.38 -8.89 2.56
C LEU A 370 -15.01 -9.33 3.97
N VAL A 371 -15.54 -8.65 5.00
CA VAL A 371 -15.26 -8.98 6.42
C VAL A 371 -15.69 -10.41 6.76
N LEU A 372 -16.83 -10.87 6.22
CA LEU A 372 -17.30 -12.23 6.41
C LEU A 372 -16.40 -13.26 5.69
N GLY A 373 -15.88 -12.94 4.50
CA GLY A 373 -14.89 -13.77 3.79
C GLY A 373 -13.60 -13.94 4.60
N LEU A 374 -13.03 -12.82 5.08
CA LEU A 374 -11.86 -12.80 5.98
C LEU A 374 -12.10 -13.64 7.25
N LEU A 375 -13.29 -13.51 7.84
CA LEU A 375 -13.69 -14.26 9.02
C LEU A 375 -13.80 -15.76 8.73
N ASP A 376 -14.45 -16.16 7.63
CA ASP A 376 -14.62 -17.58 7.29
C ASP A 376 -13.26 -18.25 7.05
N ARG A 377 -12.33 -17.56 6.36
CA ARG A 377 -10.96 -18.05 6.16
C ARG A 377 -10.22 -18.22 7.48
N THR A 378 -10.31 -17.22 8.36
CA THR A 378 -9.74 -17.27 9.71
C THR A 378 -10.30 -18.47 10.50
N LEU A 379 -11.62 -18.62 10.51
CA LEU A 379 -12.32 -19.72 11.20
C LEU A 379 -11.94 -21.09 10.63
N ALA A 380 -11.73 -21.21 9.32
CA ALA A 380 -11.31 -22.45 8.67
C ALA A 380 -9.94 -22.95 9.20
N VAL A 381 -8.99 -22.04 9.45
CA VAL A 381 -7.70 -22.38 10.07
C VAL A 381 -7.90 -22.93 11.48
N PHE A 382 -8.71 -22.28 12.31
CA PHE A 382 -9.02 -22.76 13.65
C PHE A 382 -9.74 -24.12 13.64
N PHE A 383 -10.64 -24.33 12.68
CA PHE A 383 -11.35 -25.60 12.52
C PHE A 383 -10.37 -26.74 12.19
N SER A 384 -9.45 -26.52 11.24
CA SER A 384 -8.42 -27.49 10.87
C SER A 384 -7.52 -27.86 12.06
N GLN A 385 -7.01 -26.85 12.80
CA GLN A 385 -6.17 -27.07 13.98
C GLN A 385 -6.92 -27.84 15.08
N SER A 386 -8.19 -27.51 15.30
CA SER A 386 -9.02 -28.16 16.32
C SER A 386 -9.24 -29.64 15.98
N TRP A 387 -9.42 -30.01 14.71
CA TRP A 387 -9.53 -31.41 14.30
C TRP A 387 -8.25 -32.21 14.50
N VAL A 388 -7.09 -31.61 14.23
CA VAL A 388 -5.79 -32.24 14.53
C VAL A 388 -5.70 -32.54 16.02
N LEU A 389 -6.13 -31.60 16.86
CA LEU A 389 -6.12 -31.72 18.32
C LEU A 389 -7.09 -32.80 18.81
N VAL A 390 -8.30 -32.87 18.25
CA VAL A 390 -9.27 -33.94 18.52
C VAL A 390 -8.68 -35.30 18.13
N GLY A 391 -8.10 -35.42 16.94
CA GLY A 391 -7.48 -36.66 16.45
C GLY A 391 -6.33 -37.14 17.34
N LEU A 392 -5.44 -36.22 17.74
CA LEU A 392 -4.34 -36.51 18.64
C LEU A 392 -4.83 -36.93 20.03
N GLY A 393 -5.83 -36.22 20.58
CA GLY A 393 -6.46 -36.58 21.85
C GLY A 393 -7.10 -37.98 21.82
N LEU A 394 -7.83 -38.30 20.74
CA LEU A 394 -8.45 -39.61 20.56
C LEU A 394 -7.41 -40.73 20.44
N LEU A 395 -6.30 -40.49 19.73
CA LEU A 395 -5.19 -41.43 19.63
C LEU A 395 -4.59 -41.72 21.01
N LEU A 396 -4.37 -40.70 21.84
CA LEU A 396 -3.89 -40.86 23.22
C LEU A 396 -4.87 -41.63 24.09
N VAL A 397 -6.19 -41.37 23.97
CA VAL A 397 -7.23 -42.11 24.68
C VAL A 397 -7.22 -43.59 24.27
N ILE A 398 -7.20 -43.89 22.97
CA ILE A 398 -7.15 -45.26 22.44
C ILE A 398 -5.88 -45.96 22.93
N GLY A 399 -4.72 -45.29 22.88
CA GLY A 399 -3.45 -45.82 23.40
C GLY A 399 -3.52 -46.14 24.89
N GLY A 400 -4.13 -45.24 25.69
CA GLY A 400 -4.39 -45.47 27.11
C GLY A 400 -5.28 -46.69 27.37
N ILE A 401 -6.34 -46.88 26.58
CA ILE A 401 -7.22 -48.06 26.65
C ILE A 401 -6.46 -49.33 26.25
N ALA A 402 -5.67 -49.29 25.16
CA ALA A 402 -4.94 -50.43 24.65
C ALA A 402 -3.86 -50.93 25.64
N ILE A 403 -3.15 -50.01 26.30
CA ILE A 403 -2.19 -50.33 27.38
C ILE A 403 -2.94 -50.91 28.59
N ARG A 404 -4.07 -50.30 28.99
CA ARG A 404 -4.86 -50.76 30.13
C ARG A 404 -5.43 -52.18 29.93
N THR A 405 -5.77 -52.52 28.69
CA THR A 405 -6.33 -53.82 28.31
C THR A 405 -5.26 -54.88 28.01
N GLY A 406 -3.98 -54.48 27.94
CA GLY A 406 -2.85 -55.37 27.66
C GLY A 406 -2.72 -55.77 26.19
N VAL A 407 -3.35 -55.02 25.28
CA VAL A 407 -3.22 -55.24 23.82
C VAL A 407 -1.81 -54.87 23.33
N VAL A 408 -1.20 -53.85 23.95
CA VAL A 408 0.16 -53.41 23.65
C VAL A 408 1.11 -53.92 24.74
N PRO A 409 2.26 -54.54 24.41
CA PRO A 409 3.19 -55.11 25.38
C PRO A 409 4.06 -54.04 26.08
N VAL A 410 3.42 -52.99 26.61
CA VAL A 410 4.08 -51.94 27.40
C VAL A 410 3.65 -52.13 28.84
N SER A 411 4.62 -52.19 29.76
CA SER A 411 4.32 -52.27 31.19
C SER A 411 3.60 -50.99 31.65
N ASP A 412 2.40 -51.16 32.19
CA ASP A 412 1.54 -50.05 32.65
C ASP A 412 2.05 -49.39 33.94
N ARG A 413 2.94 -50.08 34.67
CA ARG A 413 3.65 -49.50 35.81
C ARG A 413 4.88 -48.74 35.30
N PRO A 414 5.09 -47.49 35.74
CA PRO A 414 6.38 -46.84 35.54
C PRO A 414 7.46 -47.73 36.14
N ALA A 415 8.62 -47.82 35.49
CA ALA A 415 9.79 -48.53 35.99
C ALA A 415 10.29 -47.81 37.25
N ALA A 416 9.55 -47.93 38.34
CA ALA A 416 9.98 -47.51 39.65
C ALA A 416 11.14 -48.43 39.98
N GLU A 417 12.34 -47.86 39.95
CA GLU A 417 13.61 -48.41 40.43
C GLU A 417 13.44 -49.80 41.03
N THR A 418 13.62 -50.83 40.21
CA THR A 418 14.17 -52.08 40.70
C THR A 418 15.59 -51.77 41.15
N GLY A 419 15.71 -51.10 42.30
CA GLY A 419 16.85 -51.22 43.19
C GLY A 419 16.83 -52.64 43.73
N ASP A 420 17.09 -53.60 42.86
CA ASP A 420 17.48 -54.94 43.27
C ASP A 420 18.93 -54.79 43.72
N GLU A 421 19.14 -54.95 45.02
CA GLU A 421 20.44 -55.01 45.66
C GLU A 421 21.36 -55.91 44.84
N VAL A 422 22.41 -55.34 44.24
CA VAL A 422 23.57 -56.11 43.81
C VAL A 422 24.21 -56.66 45.09
N GLN A 423 23.76 -57.87 45.44
CA GLN A 423 24.41 -58.72 46.41
C GLN A 423 25.78 -59.10 45.84
N ASP A 424 26.80 -58.47 46.42
CA ASP A 424 28.08 -59.07 46.81
C ASP A 424 28.39 -60.45 46.18
N SER A 425 29.25 -60.45 45.16
CA SER A 425 30.12 -61.60 44.88
C SER A 425 31.43 -61.16 44.22
N THR A 426 32.44 -61.04 45.07
CA THR A 426 33.73 -61.75 44.98
C THR A 426 34.67 -61.49 43.80
N GLU A 427 35.81 -60.88 44.17
CA GLU A 427 37.20 -61.16 43.75
C GLU A 427 37.45 -62.01 42.49
N GLY A 428 38.22 -61.49 41.54
CA GLY A 428 38.82 -62.33 40.50
C GLY A 428 39.60 -61.62 39.39
N ASP A 429 40.83 -61.22 39.71
CA ASP A 429 42.02 -61.38 38.85
C ASP A 429 42.33 -60.40 37.71
N VAL A 430 43.63 -60.19 37.56
CA VAL A 430 44.37 -59.18 36.83
C VAL A 430 44.58 -59.60 35.37
N GLY A 431 44.44 -58.66 34.43
CA GLY A 431 44.84 -58.83 33.03
C GLY A 431 45.29 -57.50 32.40
N VAL A 432 46.57 -57.19 32.56
CA VAL A 432 47.33 -56.16 31.84
C VAL A 432 47.53 -56.56 30.38
N VAL A 433 47.17 -55.71 29.40
CA VAL A 433 47.80 -55.52 28.05
C VAL A 433 47.28 -54.17 27.49
N ALA A 434 48.11 -53.12 27.44
CA ALA A 434 48.75 -52.48 26.25
C ALA A 434 47.76 -51.69 25.36
N ASP A 435 47.93 -50.36 25.32
CA ASP A 435 48.51 -49.60 24.18
C ASP A 435 47.64 -49.70 22.92
N ASP A 436 46.94 -48.62 22.59
CA ASP A 436 46.94 -48.11 21.21
C ASP A 436 46.48 -46.64 21.21
N ASP A 437 47.44 -45.80 20.81
CA ASP A 437 47.31 -44.45 20.28
C ASP A 437 46.41 -44.46 19.03
N ILE A 438 45.37 -43.61 18.96
CA ILE A 438 44.77 -43.10 17.71
C ILE A 438 44.22 -41.70 18.05
N GLU A 439 45.04 -40.67 17.92
CA GLU A 439 45.13 -39.73 16.78
C GLU A 439 44.07 -38.61 16.84
N GLU A 440 44.61 -37.42 17.08
CA GLU A 440 44.02 -36.11 16.80
C GLU A 440 43.79 -36.00 15.29
N ASP A 441 42.55 -35.81 14.86
CA ASP A 441 42.25 -35.25 13.53
C ASP A 441 42.05 -33.75 13.68
N ASP A 442 43.16 -33.06 13.44
CA ASP A 442 43.31 -31.66 13.06
C ASP A 442 43.52 -31.60 11.53
N ALA A 443 43.13 -30.48 10.91
CA ALA A 443 43.08 -30.16 9.48
C ALA A 443 41.91 -30.75 8.66
N GLY A 444 41.23 -30.02 7.78
CA GLY A 444 41.46 -28.69 7.21
C GLY A 444 40.47 -28.45 6.06
N GLU A 445 40.73 -27.39 5.28
CA GLU A 445 40.00 -26.87 4.09
C GLU A 445 38.84 -25.91 4.47
N GLU A 446 39.07 -24.59 4.52
CA GLU A 446 39.42 -23.66 3.40
C GLU A 446 38.48 -23.84 2.20
N ASP A 447 37.40 -23.05 2.17
CA ASP A 447 36.89 -22.50 0.92
C ASP A 447 36.81 -20.98 1.05
N ASP A 448 37.83 -20.39 0.44
CA ASP A 448 38.04 -18.99 0.11
C ASP A 448 37.37 -18.74 -1.25
N ALA A 449 36.29 -17.96 -1.25
CA ALA A 449 35.77 -17.21 -2.39
C ALA A 449 35.36 -15.86 -1.81
N GLY A 450 36.17 -14.81 -1.97
CA GLY A 450 36.25 -14.03 -3.20
C GLY A 450 35.12 -13.01 -3.18
N GLU A 451 35.38 -11.78 -2.70
CA GLU A 451 35.46 -10.57 -3.57
C GLU A 451 34.16 -10.39 -4.38
N GLU A 452 33.24 -9.50 -4.00
CA GLU A 452 33.36 -8.06 -4.26
C GLU A 452 32.69 -7.23 -3.15
N SER A 453 33.51 -6.46 -2.43
CA SER A 453 33.08 -5.27 -1.70
C SER A 453 33.67 -4.08 -2.46
N THR A 454 32.93 -3.55 -3.43
CA THR A 454 33.21 -2.23 -3.98
C THR A 454 32.86 -1.19 -2.93
N ALA A 455 33.89 -0.79 -2.19
CA ALA A 455 33.93 0.51 -1.56
C ALA A 455 33.92 1.56 -2.68
N GLU A 456 32.80 2.27 -2.82
CA GLU A 456 32.77 3.53 -3.54
C GLU A 456 32.83 4.65 -2.49
N ASP A 457 34.07 4.98 -2.10
CA ASP A 457 34.43 6.24 -1.46
C ASP A 457 34.15 7.37 -2.47
N GLY A 458 32.90 7.84 -2.49
CA GLY A 458 32.51 9.12 -3.07
C GLY A 458 32.74 10.22 -2.04
N ASP A 459 34.00 10.59 -1.84
CA ASP A 459 34.43 11.78 -1.08
C ASP A 459 34.06 13.03 -1.91
N GLU A 460 32.76 13.34 -1.96
CA GLU A 460 32.25 14.57 -2.57
C GLU A 460 32.42 15.71 -1.58
N LYS A 461 33.49 16.47 -1.81
CA LYS A 461 33.72 17.77 -1.20
C LYS A 461 32.56 18.70 -1.56
N ILE A 462 31.57 18.76 -0.69
CA ILE A 462 30.66 19.91 -0.62
C ILE A 462 31.52 21.11 -0.23
N ALA A 463 31.76 21.97 -1.21
CA ALA A 463 32.25 23.31 -0.98
C ALA A 463 31.18 24.05 -0.18
N GLU A 464 31.49 24.34 1.08
CA GLU A 464 30.81 25.37 1.88
C GLU A 464 30.99 26.70 1.13
N ASP A 465 30.00 27.09 0.33
CA ASP A 465 29.89 28.46 -0.17
C ASP A 465 29.12 29.27 0.88
N ASP A 466 29.90 29.93 1.74
CA ASP A 466 29.49 31.04 2.58
C ASP A 466 28.90 32.16 1.70
N VAL A 467 27.58 32.14 1.47
CA VAL A 467 26.84 33.34 1.06
C VAL A 467 26.14 33.93 2.27
N ASN A 468 26.96 34.65 3.03
CA ASN A 468 26.55 35.65 3.98
C ASN A 468 25.96 36.85 3.22
N ALA A 469 24.64 36.96 3.14
CA ALA A 469 23.95 38.16 2.68
C ALA A 469 23.10 38.72 3.82
N ASP A 470 23.78 39.54 4.63
CA ASP A 470 23.17 40.65 5.37
C ASP A 470 22.22 41.44 4.45
N ALA A 471 20.93 41.44 4.78
CA ALA A 471 20.00 42.47 4.32
C ALA A 471 19.07 42.84 5.48
N GLU A 472 19.59 43.68 6.38
CA GLU A 472 18.79 44.54 7.25
C GLU A 472 17.87 45.42 6.38
N GLY A 473 16.64 44.95 6.16
CA GLY A 473 15.56 45.71 5.53
C GLY A 473 14.66 46.35 6.58
N GLN A 474 15.17 47.40 7.22
CA GLN A 474 14.41 48.29 8.10
C GLN A 474 13.41 49.11 7.28
N PHE A 475 12.13 48.71 7.26
CA PHE A 475 11.04 49.57 6.81
C PHE A 475 10.22 50.04 8.02
N ASP A 476 10.65 51.19 8.54
CA ASP A 476 9.72 52.22 9.00
C ASP A 476 8.94 52.70 7.76
N ASP A 477 7.60 52.63 7.75
CA ASP A 477 6.84 53.82 7.33
C ASP A 477 5.39 53.79 7.79
N GLU A 478 4.88 54.99 7.85
CA GLU A 478 3.83 55.55 8.64
C GLU A 478 2.42 55.12 8.22
N SER A 479 1.51 55.19 9.20
CA SER A 479 0.09 55.39 8.96
C SER A 479 -0.17 56.53 7.96
N PRO A 480 -1.35 56.54 7.33
CA PRO A 480 -2.26 57.58 7.79
C PRO A 480 -3.70 57.10 7.97
N SER A 481 -4.25 57.56 9.08
CA SER A 481 -5.65 57.84 9.28
C SER A 481 -6.28 58.55 8.08
N GLY A 482 -7.37 57.97 7.57
CA GLY A 482 -8.38 58.61 6.73
C GLY A 482 -9.73 58.03 7.06
#